data_AF-A0A850BPN0-F1
#
_entry.id   AF-A0A850BPN0-F1
#
_cell.length_a   1.000
_cell.length_b   1.000
_cell.length_c   1.000
_cell.angle_alpha   90.00
_cell.angle_beta   90.00
_cell.angle_gamma   90.00
#
_symmetry.space_group_name_H-M   'P 1'
#
loop_
_entity.id
_entity.type
_entity.pdbx_description
1 polymer ?
#
loop_
_entity_poly.entity_id
_entity_poly.type
_entity_poly.pdbx_seq_one_letter_code
_entity_poly.pdbx_strand_id
1 'polypeptide(L)'
;MRPEPPHPAELACDYIAERVRRASGKRWLQGRRNPPLPCHHPSPSIRLFAEHRLHRLPDAVPQALLAWSRGERHVDLLFHIPSARDVLALQARGRRCVSLLDDATRTDPHKNALAFAVHDLCHLEKFADPAQHLAQVGFFAAMHRALDNPGFQALEKSLGAAWIADREYVIADMNGSAVFLFLALKSKLKIAVRKSLAGTANTMTAEAAAAPLTTGEQRAFANAVELLLAALGLEGPAGEAARALTSKGGAPGAEVTLYHHFHAAGEAALAKQFDHID
;
A
#
# COMPACT_ATOMS: atom_id res chain seq x y z
N MET A 1 8.84 40.23 6.98
CA MET A 1 8.03 38.99 6.86
C MET A 1 8.98 37.84 6.65
N ARG A 2 8.85 36.75 7.42
CA ARG A 2 9.57 35.51 7.09
C ARG A 2 8.87 34.90 5.87
N PRO A 3 9.61 34.37 4.87
CA PRO A 3 8.98 33.66 3.77
C PRO A 3 8.17 32.49 4.33
N GLU A 4 6.97 32.27 3.78
CA GLU A 4 6.20 31.07 4.09
C GLU A 4 7.01 29.82 3.70
N PRO A 5 6.93 28.74 4.49
CA PRO A 5 7.59 27.50 4.12
C PRO A 5 7.03 26.99 2.78
N PRO A 6 7.87 26.39 1.92
CA PRO A 6 7.42 25.86 0.64
C PRO A 6 6.38 24.75 0.83
N HIS A 7 5.46 24.64 -0.13
CA HIS A 7 4.45 23.59 -0.11
C HIS A 7 5.11 22.20 -0.16
N PRO A 8 4.66 21.19 0.59
CA PRO A 8 5.28 19.85 0.57
C PRO A 8 5.41 19.22 -0.83
N ALA A 9 4.41 19.40 -1.69
CA ALA A 9 4.47 18.94 -3.09
C ALA A 9 5.53 19.68 -3.92
N GLU A 10 5.84 20.94 -3.60
CA GLU A 10 6.92 21.69 -4.25
C GLU A 10 8.28 21.12 -3.87
N LEU A 11 8.50 20.83 -2.57
CA LEU A 11 9.71 20.14 -2.11
C LEU A 11 9.91 18.78 -2.79
N ALA A 12 8.83 18.01 -2.96
CA ALA A 12 8.87 16.74 -3.68
C ALA A 12 9.20 16.94 -5.18
N CYS A 13 8.64 17.97 -5.83
CA CYS A 13 8.96 18.28 -7.23
C CYS A 13 10.46 18.63 -7.40
N ASP A 14 10.99 19.50 -6.53
CA ASP A 14 12.42 19.87 -6.56
C ASP A 14 13.32 18.66 -6.38
N TYR A 15 13.04 17.85 -5.35
CA TYR A 15 13.78 16.63 -5.05
C TYR A 15 13.82 15.67 -6.24
N ILE A 16 12.66 15.40 -6.87
CA ILE A 16 12.57 14.47 -8.00
C ILE A 16 13.29 15.06 -9.22
N ALA A 17 13.06 16.34 -9.55
CA ALA A 17 13.67 16.97 -10.72
C ALA A 17 15.20 17.01 -10.62
N GLU A 18 15.74 17.37 -9.46
CA GLU A 18 17.18 17.38 -9.18
C GLU A 18 17.80 15.98 -9.39
N ARG A 19 17.20 14.95 -8.78
CA ARG A 19 17.72 13.58 -8.84
C ARG A 19 17.58 12.97 -10.24
N VAL A 20 16.49 13.26 -10.97
CA VAL A 20 16.35 12.85 -12.38
C VAL A 20 17.40 13.55 -13.24
N ARG A 21 17.65 14.85 -13.03
CA ARG A 21 18.71 15.61 -13.71
C ARG A 21 20.07 14.99 -13.50
N ARG A 22 20.43 14.68 -12.25
CA ARG A 22 21.70 14.04 -11.90
C ARG A 22 21.84 12.65 -12.52
N ALA A 23 20.79 11.83 -12.45
CA ALA A 23 20.82 10.46 -12.98
C ALA A 23 20.85 10.38 -14.51
N SER A 24 20.25 11.36 -15.20
CA SER A 24 20.05 11.32 -16.65
C SER A 24 20.94 12.29 -17.44
N GLY A 25 21.65 13.19 -16.75
CA GLY A 25 22.49 14.22 -17.36
C GLY A 25 21.68 15.08 -18.34
N LYS A 26 22.23 15.34 -19.52
CA LYS A 26 21.58 16.18 -20.56
C LYS A 26 20.23 15.64 -21.06
N ARG A 27 19.92 14.36 -20.85
CA ARG A 27 18.69 13.70 -21.33
C ARG A 27 17.50 13.82 -20.37
N TRP A 28 17.67 14.49 -19.23
CA TRP A 28 16.67 14.51 -18.16
C TRP A 28 15.32 15.14 -18.56
N LEU A 29 15.31 16.04 -19.55
CA LEU A 29 14.11 16.66 -20.11
C LEU A 29 13.77 16.03 -21.47
N GLN A 30 12.58 15.46 -21.63
CA GLN A 30 12.12 14.76 -22.82
C GLN A 30 11.14 15.58 -23.68
N GLY A 31 11.18 16.91 -23.55
CA GLY A 31 10.29 17.83 -24.25
C GLY A 31 8.99 18.14 -23.50
N ARG A 32 8.15 18.94 -24.15
CA ARG A 32 6.87 19.40 -23.61
C ARG A 32 5.80 18.30 -23.68
N ARG A 33 4.88 18.29 -22.71
CA ARG A 33 3.64 17.51 -22.74
C ARG A 33 2.68 18.14 -23.75
N ASN A 34 1.95 17.31 -24.48
CA ASN A 34 0.91 17.73 -25.42
C ASN A 34 -0.30 16.79 -25.30
N PRO A 35 -1.40 17.19 -24.65
CA PRO A 35 -1.57 18.47 -23.93
C PRO A 35 -0.76 18.51 -22.62
N PRO A 36 -0.48 19.71 -22.06
CA PRO A 36 0.01 19.84 -20.68
C PRO A 36 -1.03 19.35 -19.68
N LEU A 37 -0.58 18.94 -18.49
CA LEU A 37 -1.49 18.58 -17.39
C LEU A 37 -2.08 19.86 -16.77
N PRO A 38 -3.34 19.85 -16.30
CA PRO A 38 -3.94 21.00 -15.65
C PRO A 38 -3.13 21.47 -14.43
N CYS A 39 -2.68 22.72 -14.45
CA CYS A 39 -1.88 23.32 -13.38
C CYS A 39 -2.00 24.85 -13.39
N HIS A 40 -2.39 25.42 -12.25
CA HIS A 40 -2.42 26.87 -12.02
C HIS A 40 -1.47 27.30 -10.89
N HIS A 41 -0.66 26.36 -10.36
CA HIS A 41 0.23 26.63 -9.25
C HIS A 41 1.37 27.58 -9.67
N PRO A 42 1.72 28.61 -8.86
CA PRO A 42 2.74 29.60 -9.23
C PRO A 42 4.17 29.03 -9.20
N SER A 43 4.44 27.99 -8.40
CA SER A 43 5.76 27.35 -8.30
C SER A 43 6.27 26.86 -9.66
N PRO A 44 7.47 27.30 -10.10
CA PRO A 44 8.11 26.79 -11.31
C PRO A 44 8.35 25.28 -11.29
N SER A 45 8.65 24.73 -10.11
CA SER A 45 8.97 23.31 -9.94
C SER A 45 7.74 22.44 -10.14
N ILE A 46 6.57 22.87 -9.68
CA ILE A 46 5.30 22.16 -9.96
C ILE A 46 4.94 22.28 -11.45
N ARG A 47 5.07 23.48 -12.05
CA ARG A 47 4.80 23.69 -13.48
C ARG A 47 5.69 22.86 -14.39
N LEU A 48 6.94 22.60 -14.00
CA LEU A 48 7.84 21.73 -14.75
C LEU A 48 7.20 20.34 -15.01
N PHE A 49 6.57 19.74 -14.00
CA PHE A 49 5.93 18.42 -14.13
C PHE A 49 4.62 18.48 -14.93
N ALA A 50 3.91 19.61 -14.88
CA ALA A 50 2.70 19.83 -15.68
C ALA A 50 3.00 20.02 -17.17
N GLU A 51 4.10 20.69 -17.49
CA GLU A 51 4.42 21.12 -18.85
C GLU A 51 5.42 20.23 -19.57
N HIS A 52 6.24 19.45 -18.86
CA HIS A 52 7.33 18.67 -19.46
C HIS A 52 7.33 17.20 -19.04
N ARG A 53 7.92 16.36 -19.88
CA ARG A 53 8.23 14.96 -19.57
C ARG A 53 9.65 14.85 -19.05
N LEU A 54 9.82 14.17 -17.92
CA LEU A 54 11.13 13.90 -17.32
C LEU A 54 11.56 12.46 -17.66
N HIS A 55 12.85 12.25 -17.88
CA HIS A 55 13.37 10.96 -18.35
C HIS A 55 13.08 9.82 -17.36
N ARG A 56 12.51 8.72 -17.88
CA ARG A 56 12.19 7.48 -17.13
C ARG A 56 11.26 7.70 -15.94
N LEU A 57 10.49 8.78 -15.94
CA LEU A 57 9.50 9.04 -14.92
C LEU A 57 8.12 8.51 -15.37
N PRO A 58 7.48 7.60 -14.62
CA PRO A 58 6.12 7.14 -14.92
C PRO A 58 5.11 8.30 -14.91
N ASP A 59 4.07 8.24 -15.75
CA ASP A 59 3.05 9.30 -15.82
C ASP A 59 2.21 9.43 -14.54
N ALA A 60 2.17 8.39 -13.69
CA ALA A 60 1.54 8.47 -12.37
C ALA A 60 2.23 9.48 -11.44
N VAL A 61 3.55 9.67 -11.56
CA VAL A 61 4.30 10.59 -10.68
C VAL A 61 3.86 12.06 -10.82
N PRO A 62 3.86 12.66 -12.03
CA PRO A 62 3.37 14.04 -12.19
C PRO A 62 1.89 14.17 -11.89
N GLN A 63 1.06 13.13 -12.10
CA GLN A 63 -0.34 13.14 -11.69
C GLN A 63 -0.47 13.27 -10.16
N ALA A 64 0.26 12.44 -9.41
CA ALA A 64 0.33 12.52 -7.94
C ALA A 64 0.81 13.87 -7.44
N LEU A 65 1.92 14.38 -7.96
CA LEU A 65 2.50 15.66 -7.52
C LEU A 65 1.53 16.83 -7.75
N LEU A 66 0.86 16.85 -8.90
CA LEU A 66 -0.10 17.90 -9.22
C LEU A 66 -1.37 17.80 -8.38
N ALA A 67 -1.94 16.60 -8.22
CA ALA A 67 -3.09 16.39 -7.36
C ALA A 67 -2.79 16.72 -5.90
N TRP A 68 -1.60 16.35 -5.41
CA TRP A 68 -1.12 16.75 -4.09
C TRP A 68 -0.99 18.27 -3.96
N SER A 69 -0.43 18.96 -4.97
CA SER A 69 -0.34 20.43 -4.94
C SER A 69 -1.70 21.15 -4.93
N ARG A 70 -2.77 20.47 -5.32
CA ARG A 70 -4.15 20.99 -5.29
C ARG A 70 -4.93 20.58 -4.04
N GLY A 71 -4.30 19.85 -3.11
CA GLY A 71 -4.96 19.33 -1.91
C GLY A 71 -5.89 18.14 -2.18
N GLU A 72 -5.87 17.56 -3.38
CA GLU A 72 -6.70 16.40 -3.77
C GLU A 72 -6.10 15.07 -3.29
N ARG A 73 -4.93 15.10 -2.66
CA ARG A 73 -4.24 13.95 -2.08
C ARG A 73 -3.84 14.28 -0.65
N HIS A 74 -4.26 13.46 0.30
CA HIS A 74 -3.85 13.57 1.70
C HIS A 74 -2.52 12.83 1.90
N VAL A 75 -1.42 13.59 1.86
CA VAL A 75 -0.07 13.03 1.86
C VAL A 75 0.77 13.62 2.98
N ASP A 76 1.46 12.74 3.68
CA ASP A 76 2.44 13.08 4.69
C ASP A 76 3.84 13.06 4.06
N LEU A 77 4.50 14.20 4.03
CA LEU A 77 5.88 14.31 3.56
C LEU A 77 6.83 13.85 4.67
N LEU A 78 7.63 12.82 4.40
CA LEU A 78 8.58 12.24 5.35
C LEU A 78 10.01 12.38 4.82
N PHE A 79 10.98 12.34 5.74
CA PHE A 79 12.42 12.35 5.45
C PHE A 79 13.14 11.11 5.99
N HIS A 80 12.37 10.07 6.30
CA HIS A 80 12.83 8.74 6.72
C HIS A 80 11.90 7.69 6.13
N ILE A 81 12.31 6.42 6.16
CA ILE A 81 11.44 5.31 5.76
C ILE A 81 10.54 4.95 6.95
N PRO A 82 9.21 5.13 6.86
CA PRO A 82 8.28 4.76 7.93
C PRO A 82 8.24 3.23 8.13
N SER A 83 7.87 2.76 9.32
CA SER A 83 7.62 1.34 9.51
C SER A 83 6.36 0.89 8.77
N ALA A 84 6.22 -0.40 8.50
CA ALA A 84 5.01 -0.95 7.89
C ALA A 84 3.75 -0.65 8.72
N ARG A 85 3.89 -0.57 10.05
CA ARG A 85 2.80 -0.21 10.96
C ARG A 85 2.42 1.27 10.85
N ASP A 86 3.39 2.16 10.67
CA ASP A 86 3.13 3.59 10.47
C ASP A 86 2.41 3.84 9.13
N VAL A 87 2.86 3.17 8.06
CA VAL A 87 2.20 3.24 6.75
C VAL A 87 0.76 2.70 6.83
N LEU A 88 0.57 1.55 7.48
CA LEU A 88 -0.76 0.98 7.71
C LEU A 88 -1.67 1.95 8.49
N ALA A 89 -1.15 2.62 9.51
CA ALA A 89 -1.90 3.59 10.30
C ALA A 89 -2.32 4.82 9.47
N LEU A 90 -1.46 5.30 8.57
CA LEU A 90 -1.81 6.37 7.62
C LEU A 90 -2.90 5.91 6.65
N GLN A 91 -2.75 4.72 6.07
CA GLN A 91 -3.70 4.18 5.09
C GLN A 91 -5.07 3.86 5.69
N ALA A 92 -5.10 3.35 6.92
CA ALA A 92 -6.32 3.17 7.71
C ALA A 92 -7.08 4.49 7.91
N ARG A 93 -6.40 5.63 7.73
CA ARG A 93 -6.97 6.98 7.84
C ARG A 93 -7.21 7.65 6.48
N GLY A 94 -7.05 6.95 5.36
CA GLY A 94 -7.19 7.56 4.03
C GLY A 94 -6.01 8.44 3.62
N ARG A 95 -4.87 8.32 4.31
CA ARG A 95 -3.64 9.07 4.02
C ARG A 95 -2.57 8.14 3.46
N ARG A 96 -1.61 8.71 2.74
CA ARG A 96 -0.36 8.04 2.34
C ARG A 96 0.82 8.94 2.71
N CYS A 97 2.02 8.40 2.60
CA CYS A 97 3.25 9.16 2.75
C CYS A 97 4.05 9.19 1.44
N VAL A 98 4.91 10.19 1.31
CA VAL A 98 5.98 10.24 0.32
C VAL A 98 7.27 10.57 1.06
N SER A 99 8.28 9.72 0.89
CA SER A 99 9.56 9.83 1.59
C SER A 99 10.64 10.43 0.69
N LEU A 100 11.20 11.58 1.08
CA LEU A 100 12.34 12.21 0.41
C LEU A 100 13.60 11.86 1.20
N LEU A 101 14.41 10.97 0.66
CA LEU A 101 15.53 10.37 1.39
C LEU A 101 16.88 10.92 0.90
N ASP A 102 17.84 11.01 1.82
CA ASP A 102 19.23 11.24 1.45
C ASP A 102 19.79 10.06 0.65
N ASP A 103 20.76 10.33 -0.24
CA ASP A 103 21.36 9.30 -1.10
C ASP A 103 22.10 8.19 -0.34
N ALA A 104 22.52 8.48 0.90
CA ALA A 104 23.17 7.51 1.78
C ALA A 104 22.17 6.55 2.45
N THR A 105 20.86 6.84 2.39
CA THR A 105 19.83 6.01 3.01
C THR A 105 19.72 4.68 2.26
N ARG A 106 19.71 3.57 3.01
CA ARG A 106 19.48 2.24 2.45
C ARG A 106 18.00 2.08 2.07
N THR A 107 17.73 1.83 0.78
CA THR A 107 16.37 1.81 0.23
C THR A 107 15.91 0.44 -0.29
N ASP A 108 16.54 -0.66 0.14
CA ASP A 108 16.18 -2.00 -0.36
C ASP A 108 14.67 -2.28 -0.25
N PRO A 109 14.04 -2.86 -1.28
CA PRO A 109 14.63 -3.41 -2.50
C PRO A 109 14.89 -2.38 -3.61
N HIS A 110 14.60 -1.09 -3.39
CA HIS A 110 14.81 -0.04 -4.36
C HIS A 110 16.29 0.31 -4.50
N LYS A 111 16.70 0.55 -5.75
CA LYS A 111 18.09 0.85 -6.11
C LYS A 111 18.64 2.11 -5.44
N ASN A 112 17.81 3.12 -5.20
CA ASN A 112 18.20 4.40 -4.60
C ASN A 112 17.00 5.22 -4.12
N ALA A 113 17.29 6.34 -3.47
CA ALA A 113 16.32 7.30 -2.94
C ALA A 113 15.35 7.91 -3.99
N LEU A 114 15.77 8.05 -5.25
CA LEU A 114 14.87 8.47 -6.33
C LEU A 114 13.87 7.37 -6.67
N ALA A 115 14.33 6.12 -6.80
CA ALA A 115 13.47 4.99 -7.08
C ALA A 115 12.43 4.75 -5.96
N PHE A 116 12.82 4.99 -4.71
CA PHE A 116 11.92 4.93 -3.55
C PHE A 116 10.82 6.01 -3.63
N ALA A 117 11.19 7.28 -3.83
CA ALA A 117 10.20 8.36 -3.91
C ALA A 117 9.26 8.22 -5.14
N VAL A 118 9.78 7.73 -6.27
CA VAL A 118 8.97 7.39 -7.45
C VAL A 118 8.00 6.26 -7.14
N HIS A 119 8.44 5.25 -6.39
CA HIS A 119 7.57 4.18 -5.92
C HIS A 119 6.44 4.74 -5.05
N ASP A 120 6.76 5.52 -4.01
CA ASP A 120 5.74 6.13 -3.13
C ASP A 120 4.68 6.91 -3.91
N LEU A 121 5.10 7.72 -4.89
CA LEU A 121 4.20 8.51 -5.74
C LEU A 121 3.34 7.64 -6.66
N CYS A 122 3.88 6.55 -7.20
CA CYS A 122 3.09 5.58 -7.96
C CYS A 122 2.05 4.89 -7.08
N HIS A 123 2.43 4.60 -5.83
CA HIS A 123 1.54 4.01 -4.84
C HIS A 123 0.44 4.97 -4.39
N LEU A 124 0.77 6.25 -4.23
CA LEU A 124 -0.20 7.31 -3.94
C LEU A 124 -1.33 7.35 -4.97
N GLU A 125 -1.02 7.35 -6.28
CA GLU A 125 -2.07 7.39 -7.31
C GLU A 125 -2.95 6.14 -7.31
N LYS A 126 -2.37 4.95 -7.08
CA LYS A 126 -3.17 3.72 -6.96
C LYS A 126 -4.08 3.73 -5.73
N PHE A 127 -3.61 4.33 -4.64
CA PHE A 127 -4.38 4.43 -3.40
C PHE A 127 -5.51 5.46 -3.52
N ALA A 128 -5.30 6.50 -4.33
CA ALA A 128 -6.27 7.56 -4.57
C ALA A 128 -7.29 7.25 -5.68
N ASP A 129 -7.27 6.05 -6.26
CA ASP A 129 -8.29 5.61 -7.23
C ASP A 129 -9.68 5.66 -6.57
N PRO A 130 -10.60 6.54 -7.00
CA PRO A 130 -11.90 6.69 -6.38
C PRO A 130 -12.72 5.40 -6.36
N ALA A 131 -12.53 4.53 -7.35
CA ALA A 131 -13.25 3.26 -7.45
C ALA A 131 -12.78 2.22 -6.41
N GLN A 132 -11.63 2.43 -5.77
CA GLN A 132 -11.03 1.48 -4.84
C GLN A 132 -10.72 2.09 -3.47
N HIS A 133 -10.63 3.42 -3.38
CA HIS A 133 -10.12 4.14 -2.22
C HIS A 133 -10.83 3.74 -0.93
N LEU A 134 -12.16 3.80 -0.89
CA LEU A 134 -12.92 3.47 0.32
C LEU A 134 -12.72 2.01 0.74
N ALA A 135 -12.76 1.07 -0.21
CA ALA A 135 -12.49 -0.33 0.10
C ALA A 135 -11.05 -0.56 0.60
N GLN A 136 -10.05 0.12 0.01
CA GLN A 136 -8.67 0.06 0.48
C GLN A 136 -8.56 0.57 1.93
N VAL A 137 -9.12 1.76 2.22
CA VAL A 137 -9.14 2.33 3.58
C VAL A 137 -9.78 1.37 4.57
N GLY A 138 -10.91 0.75 4.22
CA GLY A 138 -11.57 -0.21 5.10
C GLY A 138 -10.75 -1.47 5.36
N PHE A 139 -10.07 -2.00 4.34
CA PHE A 139 -9.13 -3.12 4.52
C PHE A 139 -7.98 -2.75 5.46
N PHE A 140 -7.33 -1.60 5.22
CA PHE A 140 -6.22 -1.13 6.06
C PHE A 140 -6.68 -0.82 7.49
N ALA A 141 -7.86 -0.24 7.68
CA ALA A 141 -8.43 -0.01 9.00
C ALA A 141 -8.75 -1.32 9.74
N ALA A 142 -9.27 -2.33 9.04
CA ALA A 142 -9.48 -3.66 9.61
C ALA A 142 -8.16 -4.33 10.00
N MET A 143 -7.15 -4.31 9.11
CA MET A 143 -5.81 -4.83 9.39
C MET A 143 -5.13 -4.12 10.55
N HIS A 144 -5.24 -2.79 10.63
CA HIS A 144 -4.66 -2.01 11.72
C HIS A 144 -5.19 -2.46 13.09
N ARG A 145 -6.51 -2.71 13.19
CA ARG A 145 -7.11 -3.31 14.41
C ARG A 145 -6.71 -4.76 14.62
N ALA A 146 -6.62 -5.55 13.54
CA ALA A 146 -6.26 -6.96 13.62
C ALA A 146 -4.88 -7.18 14.23
N LEU A 147 -3.91 -6.29 13.99
CA LEU A 147 -2.57 -6.37 14.60
C LEU A 147 -2.58 -6.26 16.13
N ASP A 148 -3.65 -5.74 16.72
CA ASP A 148 -3.83 -5.64 18.17
C ASP A 148 -4.76 -6.73 18.73
N ASN A 149 -5.27 -7.63 17.88
CA ASN A 149 -6.10 -8.76 18.30
C ASN A 149 -5.23 -9.86 18.95
N PRO A 150 -5.49 -10.27 20.21
CA PRO A 150 -4.66 -11.27 20.90
C PRO A 150 -4.62 -12.63 20.21
N GLY A 151 -5.74 -13.07 19.63
CA GLY A 151 -5.81 -14.34 18.90
C GLY A 151 -4.98 -14.32 17.63
N PHE A 152 -5.00 -13.20 16.90
CA PHE A 152 -4.13 -13.01 15.74
C PHE A 152 -2.66 -12.94 16.13
N GLN A 153 -2.30 -12.15 17.14
CA GLN A 153 -0.91 -12.07 17.64
C GLN A 153 -0.35 -13.44 18.06
N ALA A 154 -1.17 -14.28 18.69
CA ALA A 154 -0.79 -15.65 19.03
C ALA A 154 -0.52 -16.51 17.78
N LEU A 155 -1.37 -16.40 16.75
CA LEU A 155 -1.13 -17.02 15.45
C LEU A 155 0.18 -16.53 14.83
N GLU A 156 0.41 -15.23 14.76
CA GLU A 156 1.62 -14.67 14.14
C GLU A 156 2.90 -15.16 14.83
N LYS A 157 2.89 -15.22 16.17
CA LYS A 157 4.00 -15.75 16.95
C LYS A 157 4.31 -17.21 16.58
N SER A 158 3.29 -18.02 16.32
CA SER A 158 3.46 -19.43 15.89
C SER A 158 3.94 -19.59 14.45
N LEU A 159 3.78 -18.57 13.60
CA LEU A 159 4.20 -18.56 12.20
C LEU A 159 5.62 -17.96 12.01
N GLY A 160 6.08 -17.17 12.98
CA GLY A 160 7.45 -16.67 13.05
C GLY A 160 7.76 -15.46 12.16
N ALA A 161 9.04 -15.08 12.12
CA ALA A 161 9.49 -13.81 11.53
C ALA A 161 9.28 -13.71 10.01
N ALA A 162 9.37 -14.83 9.27
CA ALA A 162 9.15 -14.83 7.83
C ALA A 162 7.70 -14.44 7.46
N TRP A 163 6.71 -14.89 8.26
CA TRP A 163 5.32 -14.47 8.11
C TRP A 163 5.15 -12.98 8.39
N ILE A 164 5.77 -12.47 9.46
CA ILE A 164 5.71 -11.06 9.82
C ILE A 164 6.21 -10.19 8.65
N ALA A 165 7.36 -10.53 8.06
CA ALA A 165 7.90 -9.82 6.91
C ALA A 165 6.99 -9.89 5.67
N ASP A 166 6.42 -11.07 5.37
CA ASP A 166 5.49 -11.25 4.25
C ASP A 166 4.20 -10.43 4.44
N ARG A 167 3.67 -10.36 5.66
CA ARG A 167 2.50 -9.54 6.00
C ARG A 167 2.82 -8.05 5.92
N GLU A 168 3.96 -7.63 6.49
CA GLU A 168 4.42 -6.24 6.46
C GLU A 168 4.56 -5.72 5.03
N TYR A 169 5.06 -6.54 4.12
CA TYR A 169 5.08 -6.23 2.70
C TYR A 169 3.68 -5.97 2.14
N VAL A 170 2.68 -6.82 2.45
CA VAL A 170 1.29 -6.63 1.99
C VAL A 170 0.69 -5.33 2.51
N ILE A 171 0.92 -4.97 3.78
CA ILE A 171 0.30 -3.79 4.39
C ILE A 171 1.01 -2.47 4.07
N ALA A 172 2.29 -2.48 3.70
CA ALA A 172 3.06 -1.25 3.45
C ALA A 172 3.23 -0.93 1.95
N ASP A 173 3.51 -1.98 1.15
CA ASP A 173 4.04 -1.85 -0.21
C ASP A 173 3.02 -2.23 -1.29
N MET A 174 1.92 -2.91 -0.94
CA MET A 174 0.91 -3.30 -1.92
C MET A 174 -0.25 -2.31 -1.93
N ASN A 175 -0.45 -1.65 -3.08
CA ASN A 175 -1.70 -0.94 -3.37
C ASN A 175 -2.39 -1.61 -4.55
N GLY A 176 -3.63 -2.01 -4.32
CA GLY A 176 -4.53 -2.70 -5.26
C GLY A 176 -5.93 -2.75 -4.65
N SER A 177 -6.86 -3.48 -5.27
CA SER A 177 -8.20 -3.64 -4.68
C SER A 177 -8.12 -4.33 -3.31
N ALA A 178 -9.05 -3.99 -2.41
CA ALA A 178 -9.11 -4.61 -1.08
C ALA A 178 -9.22 -6.15 -1.15
N VAL A 179 -9.94 -6.67 -2.15
CA VAL A 179 -10.07 -8.10 -2.41
C VAL A 179 -8.72 -8.71 -2.81
N PHE A 180 -7.96 -8.04 -3.67
CA PHE A 180 -6.62 -8.49 -4.05
C PHE A 180 -5.65 -8.50 -2.86
N LEU A 181 -5.66 -7.46 -2.03
CA LEU A 181 -4.83 -7.39 -0.81
C LEU A 181 -5.18 -8.52 0.16
N PHE A 182 -6.47 -8.78 0.37
CA PHE A 182 -6.92 -9.91 1.19
C PHE A 182 -6.45 -11.26 0.62
N LEU A 183 -6.59 -11.48 -0.69
CA LEU A 183 -6.12 -12.71 -1.34
C LEU A 183 -4.60 -12.88 -1.27
N ALA A 184 -3.84 -11.79 -1.38
CA ALA A 184 -2.39 -11.79 -1.21
C ALA A 184 -2.03 -12.21 0.22
N LEU A 185 -2.66 -11.60 1.22
CA LEU A 185 -2.46 -11.96 2.63
C LEU A 185 -2.82 -13.41 2.92
N LYS A 186 -3.98 -13.88 2.46
CA LYS A 186 -4.44 -15.27 2.59
C LYS A 186 -3.47 -16.25 1.92
N SER A 187 -2.89 -15.88 0.78
CA SER A 187 -1.88 -16.70 0.08
C SER A 187 -0.56 -16.78 0.85
N LYS A 188 -0.09 -15.66 1.42
CA LYS A 188 1.08 -15.63 2.30
C LYS A 188 0.85 -16.46 3.57
N LEU A 189 -0.36 -16.40 4.14
CA LEU A 189 -0.73 -17.15 5.33
C LEU A 189 -0.67 -18.66 5.06
N LYS A 190 -1.17 -19.10 3.90
CA LYS A 190 -1.05 -20.48 3.45
C LYS A 190 0.41 -20.94 3.42
N ILE A 191 1.30 -20.14 2.83
CA ILE A 191 2.74 -20.44 2.74
C ILE A 191 3.36 -20.53 4.13
N ALA A 192 3.02 -19.60 5.03
CA ALA A 192 3.52 -19.57 6.40
C ALA A 192 3.11 -20.82 7.21
N VAL A 193 1.83 -21.21 7.13
CA VAL A 193 1.31 -22.42 7.80
C VAL A 193 2.07 -23.67 7.35
N ARG A 194 2.32 -23.81 6.04
CA ARG A 194 3.08 -24.96 5.52
C ARG A 194 4.51 -24.99 6.04
N LYS A 195 5.21 -23.85 6.02
CA LYS A 195 6.58 -23.75 6.56
C LYS A 195 6.64 -24.13 8.04
N SER A 196 5.67 -23.65 8.83
CA SER A 196 5.54 -23.96 10.25
C SER A 196 5.39 -25.47 10.49
N LEU A 197 4.49 -26.14 9.77
CA LEU A 197 4.28 -27.59 9.88
C LEU A 197 5.46 -28.44 9.39
N ALA A 198 6.16 -27.99 8.36
CA ALA A 198 7.33 -28.69 7.83
C ALA A 198 8.55 -28.59 8.77
N GLY A 199 8.52 -27.71 9.80
CA GLY A 199 9.68 -27.42 10.65
C GLY A 199 10.86 -26.82 9.89
N THR A 200 10.65 -26.38 8.64
CA THR A 200 11.72 -25.85 7.78
C THR A 200 11.71 -24.34 7.86
N ALA A 201 12.70 -23.80 8.58
CA ALA A 201 12.76 -22.37 8.84
C ALA A 201 12.96 -21.52 7.57
N ASN A 202 13.38 -22.07 6.41
CA ASN A 202 13.61 -21.20 5.24
C ASN A 202 13.70 -21.81 3.82
N THR A 203 13.45 -23.10 3.61
CA THR A 203 13.69 -23.73 2.28
C THR A 203 12.46 -24.48 1.77
N MET A 204 11.39 -23.73 1.48
CA MET A 204 10.29 -24.26 0.65
C MET A 204 10.47 -23.74 -0.78
N THR A 205 10.58 -24.64 -1.74
CA THR A 205 10.65 -24.25 -3.16
C THR A 205 9.32 -23.65 -3.63
N ALA A 206 9.35 -22.87 -4.72
CA ALA A 206 8.12 -22.32 -5.31
C ALA A 206 7.15 -23.43 -5.74
N GLU A 207 7.69 -24.54 -6.25
CA GLU A 207 6.92 -25.75 -6.61
C GLU A 207 6.27 -26.37 -5.39
N ALA A 208 7.02 -26.54 -4.30
CA ALA A 208 6.47 -27.04 -3.04
C ALA A 208 5.36 -26.11 -2.56
N ALA A 209 5.55 -24.79 -2.57
CA ALA A 209 4.55 -23.79 -2.17
C ALA A 209 3.26 -23.84 -3.01
N ALA A 210 3.36 -24.22 -4.29
CA ALA A 210 2.24 -24.34 -5.22
C ALA A 210 1.50 -25.68 -5.14
N ALA A 211 2.13 -26.73 -4.59
CA ALA A 211 1.52 -28.05 -4.45
C ALA A 211 0.22 -28.01 -3.61
N PRO A 212 -0.73 -28.93 -3.86
CA PRO A 212 -1.92 -29.10 -3.02
C PRO A 212 -1.54 -29.30 -1.55
N LEU A 213 -2.36 -28.77 -0.65
CA LEU A 213 -2.19 -28.99 0.79
C LEU A 213 -2.51 -30.44 1.13
N THR A 214 -1.68 -31.04 2.00
CA THR A 214 -2.04 -32.26 2.72
C THR A 214 -3.25 -32.00 3.63
N THR A 215 -3.93 -33.06 4.08
CA THR A 215 -5.08 -32.93 5.00
C THR A 215 -4.72 -32.17 6.29
N GLY A 216 -3.51 -32.40 6.82
CA GLY A 216 -3.00 -31.69 8.00
C GLY A 216 -2.79 -30.20 7.74
N GLU A 217 -2.12 -29.86 6.62
CA GLU A 217 -1.92 -28.47 6.21
C GLU A 217 -3.25 -27.77 5.91
N GLN A 218 -4.21 -28.45 5.29
CA GLN A 218 -5.53 -27.88 4.98
C GLN A 218 -6.28 -27.52 6.27
N ARG A 219 -6.25 -28.40 7.27
CA ARG A 219 -6.87 -28.13 8.58
C ARG A 219 -6.20 -26.96 9.29
N ALA A 220 -4.87 -26.95 9.36
CA ALA A 220 -4.12 -25.87 9.99
C ALA A 220 -4.36 -24.52 9.28
N PHE A 221 -4.39 -24.53 7.94
CA PHE A 221 -4.66 -23.33 7.15
C PHE A 221 -6.10 -22.84 7.35
N ALA A 222 -7.09 -23.73 7.36
CA ALA A 222 -8.48 -23.35 7.66
C ALA A 222 -8.57 -22.68 9.04
N ASN A 223 -7.96 -23.26 10.08
CA ASN A 223 -7.94 -22.67 11.42
C ASN A 223 -7.27 -21.29 11.43
N ALA A 224 -6.14 -21.13 10.73
CA ALA A 224 -5.45 -19.85 10.62
C ALA A 224 -6.29 -18.80 9.88
N VAL A 225 -7.04 -19.21 8.85
CA VAL A 225 -7.98 -18.33 8.15
C VAL A 225 -9.10 -17.88 9.09
N GLU A 226 -9.68 -18.75 9.89
CA GLU A 226 -10.72 -18.34 10.86
C GLU A 226 -10.22 -17.29 11.85
N LEU A 227 -8.99 -17.44 12.36
CA LEU A 227 -8.38 -16.43 13.23
C LEU A 227 -8.14 -15.09 12.52
N LEU A 228 -7.69 -15.13 11.26
CA LEU A 228 -7.55 -13.92 10.43
C LEU A 228 -8.90 -13.24 10.18
N LEU A 229 -9.94 -14.01 9.82
CA LEU A 229 -11.28 -13.47 9.56
C LEU A 229 -11.88 -12.83 10.81
N ALA A 230 -11.76 -13.50 11.96
CA ALA A 230 -12.19 -12.94 13.24
C ALA A 230 -11.44 -11.65 13.58
N ALA A 231 -10.12 -11.61 13.39
CA ALA A 231 -9.33 -10.41 13.66
C ALA A 231 -9.66 -9.23 12.74
N LEU A 232 -10.07 -9.52 11.50
CA LEU A 232 -10.54 -8.53 10.53
C LEU A 232 -12.00 -8.09 10.77
N GLY A 233 -12.75 -8.78 11.64
CA GLY A 233 -14.19 -8.54 11.82
C GLY A 233 -15.05 -9.03 10.65
N LEU A 234 -14.58 -10.05 9.92
CA LEU A 234 -15.28 -10.64 8.79
C LEU A 234 -16.22 -11.77 9.26
N GLU A 235 -17.44 -11.38 9.62
CA GLU A 235 -18.51 -12.28 10.06
C GLU A 235 -19.62 -12.41 9.00
N GLY A 236 -20.51 -13.39 9.19
CA GLY A 236 -21.69 -13.60 8.34
C GLY A 236 -21.36 -13.72 6.84
N PRO A 237 -22.12 -13.04 5.95
CA PRO A 237 -21.92 -13.12 4.50
C PRO A 237 -20.52 -12.70 4.04
N ALA A 238 -19.88 -11.73 4.70
CA ALA A 238 -18.54 -11.29 4.35
C ALA A 238 -17.50 -12.36 4.70
N GLY A 239 -17.64 -13.02 5.86
CA GLY A 239 -16.81 -14.15 6.26
C GLY A 239 -16.97 -15.34 5.30
N GLU A 240 -18.19 -15.69 4.92
CA GLU A 240 -18.48 -16.74 3.93
C GLU A 240 -17.84 -16.45 2.57
N ALA A 241 -17.99 -15.22 2.06
CA ALA A 241 -17.36 -14.77 0.84
C ALA A 241 -15.83 -14.86 0.93
N ALA A 242 -15.23 -14.39 2.03
CA ALA A 242 -13.79 -14.43 2.27
C ALA A 242 -13.24 -15.87 2.32
N ARG A 243 -13.98 -16.83 2.86
CA ARG A 243 -13.63 -18.26 2.83
C ARG A 243 -13.63 -18.81 1.40
N ALA A 244 -14.70 -18.52 0.65
CA ALA A 244 -14.90 -19.00 -0.71
C ALA A 244 -13.89 -18.44 -1.72
N LEU A 245 -13.32 -17.26 -1.46
CA LEU A 245 -12.35 -16.62 -2.34
C LEU A 245 -10.99 -17.33 -2.36
N THR A 246 -10.48 -17.59 -3.56
CA THR A 246 -9.13 -18.10 -3.83
C THR A 246 -8.47 -17.31 -4.96
N SER A 247 -7.16 -17.50 -5.16
CA SER A 247 -6.46 -16.89 -6.30
C SER A 247 -6.92 -17.41 -7.67
N LYS A 248 -7.70 -18.49 -7.71
CA LYS A 248 -8.31 -19.06 -8.93
C LYS A 248 -9.77 -18.61 -9.12
N GLY A 249 -10.22 -17.62 -8.35
CA GLY A 249 -11.62 -17.20 -8.25
C GLY A 249 -12.32 -17.73 -6.99
N GLY A 250 -13.60 -17.42 -6.84
CA GLY A 250 -14.44 -17.88 -5.74
C GLY A 250 -15.88 -18.12 -6.18
N ALA A 251 -16.77 -18.31 -5.20
CA ALA A 251 -18.21 -18.38 -5.48
C ALA A 251 -18.69 -17.10 -6.20
N PRO A 252 -19.66 -17.19 -7.13
CA PRO A 252 -20.22 -16.02 -7.80
C PRO A 252 -20.63 -14.94 -6.80
N GLY A 253 -20.14 -13.71 -6.99
CA GLY A 253 -20.44 -12.57 -6.12
C GLY A 253 -19.60 -12.45 -4.85
N ALA A 254 -18.74 -13.42 -4.51
CA ALA A 254 -17.92 -13.34 -3.29
C ALA A 254 -16.98 -12.13 -3.28
N GLU A 255 -16.41 -11.77 -4.43
CA GLU A 255 -15.57 -10.57 -4.58
C GLU A 255 -16.36 -9.29 -4.31
N VAL A 256 -17.58 -9.21 -4.83
CA VAL A 256 -18.48 -8.06 -4.67
C VAL A 256 -18.90 -7.91 -3.21
N THR A 257 -19.30 -9.01 -2.56
CA THR A 257 -19.65 -9.01 -1.13
C THR A 257 -18.49 -8.53 -0.26
N LEU A 258 -17.29 -9.05 -0.49
CA LEU A 258 -16.11 -8.66 0.29
C LEU A 258 -15.70 -7.21 0.00
N TYR A 259 -15.78 -6.77 -1.25
CA TYR A 259 -15.55 -5.38 -1.64
C TYR A 259 -16.50 -4.43 -0.90
N HIS A 260 -17.81 -4.70 -0.90
CA HIS A 260 -18.78 -3.84 -0.23
C HIS A 260 -18.59 -3.82 1.29
N HIS A 261 -18.21 -4.94 1.90
CA HIS A 261 -17.86 -4.96 3.32
C HIS A 261 -16.71 -3.99 3.63
N PHE A 262 -15.61 -4.08 2.89
CA PHE A 262 -14.48 -3.16 3.10
C PHE A 262 -14.83 -1.72 2.72
N HIS A 263 -15.65 -1.49 1.70
CA HIS A 263 -16.11 -0.15 1.34
C HIS A 263 -16.85 0.51 2.51
N ALA A 264 -17.84 -0.18 3.08
CA ALA A 264 -18.60 0.32 4.24
C ALA A 264 -17.69 0.53 5.46
N ALA A 265 -16.72 -0.36 5.69
CA ALA A 265 -15.72 -0.18 6.75
C ALA A 265 -14.84 1.06 6.53
N GLY A 266 -14.53 1.39 5.27
CA GLY A 266 -13.78 2.58 4.90
C GLY A 266 -14.56 3.87 5.14
N GLU A 267 -15.83 3.91 4.75
CA GLU A 267 -16.73 5.03 5.05
C GLU A 267 -16.80 5.30 6.56
N ALA A 268 -17.01 4.25 7.36
CA ALA A 268 -17.03 4.35 8.81
C ALA A 268 -15.69 4.80 9.41
N ALA A 269 -14.56 4.39 8.83
CA ALA A 269 -13.23 4.79 9.28
C ALA A 269 -12.93 6.27 9.00
N LEU A 270 -13.38 6.80 7.86
CA LEU A 270 -13.21 8.21 7.53
C LEU A 270 -14.17 9.11 8.31
N ALA A 271 -15.42 8.68 8.54
CA ALA A 271 -16.38 9.46 9.33
C ALA A 271 -15.86 9.79 10.74
N LYS A 272 -15.27 8.80 11.43
CA LYS A 272 -14.72 8.98 12.80
C LYS A 272 -13.59 9.99 12.92
N GLN A 273 -12.92 10.35 11.82
CA GLN A 273 -11.84 11.34 11.87
C GLN A 273 -12.36 12.76 12.00
N PHE A 274 -13.57 13.02 11.51
CA PHE A 274 -14.18 14.35 11.58
C PHE A 274 -14.74 14.66 12.97
N ASP A 275 -15.10 13.63 13.75
CA ASP A 275 -15.65 13.78 15.11
C ASP A 275 -14.61 14.24 16.17
N HIS A 276 -13.33 14.35 15.82
CA HIS A 276 -12.23 14.72 16.74
C HIS A 276 -11.67 16.13 16.50
N ILE A 277 -12.34 16.97 15.71
CA ILE A 277 -11.89 18.32 15.35
C ILE A 277 -12.72 19.44 16.03
N ASP A 278 -13.76 19.10 16.79
CA ASP A 278 -14.56 20.03 17.61
C ASP A 278 -14.07 20.10 19.07
#